data_AF-A0A932URW6-F1
#
_entry.id   AF-A0A932URW6-F1
#
_cell.length_a   1.000
_cell.length_b   1.000
_cell.length_c   1.000
_cell.angle_alpha   90.00
_cell.angle_beta   90.00
_cell.angle_gamma   90.00
#
_symmetry.space_group_name_H-M   'P 1'
#
loop_
_entity.id
_entity.type
_entity.pdbx_description
1 polymer ?
#
loop_
_entity_poly.entity_id
_entity_poly.type
_entity_poly.pdbx_seq_one_letter_code
_entity_poly.pdbx_strand_id
1 'polypeptide(L)'
;MMLHGAGLIGKEPHEGYRAIPSVWHGDDADLLELMLGFYPRNPPRRILDATINGGRFWRGSQRPVIGMDIDIRHRPAVAGNNMQMPFRTGSLDIVIYDPPHIPNQGKDRQKDFVERFGLGMKSSSENGYNFSHLYRAFAIEAHRVLLPEGILFCKITDYIHNHTYQWAHIEMVQAAVTAGLHPCDCIVKVRKGPIVDPRWKVAHH
;
A
#
# COMPACT_ATOMS: atom_id res chain seq x y z
N MET A 1 44.90 42.52 -25.17
CA MET A 1 43.53 42.20 -24.74
C MET A 1 43.20 40.84 -25.35
N MET A 2 43.61 39.75 -24.69
CA MET A 2 42.78 38.86 -23.84
C MET A 2 41.62 38.22 -24.63
N LEU A 3 41.33 36.91 -24.62
CA LEU A 3 41.81 35.73 -23.91
C LEU A 3 41.28 34.51 -24.71
N HIS A 4 42.03 33.41 -24.75
CA HIS A 4 41.51 32.11 -25.15
C HIS A 4 40.44 31.66 -24.14
N GLY A 5 39.21 31.48 -24.58
CA GLY A 5 38.13 30.90 -23.78
C GLY A 5 38.31 29.38 -23.69
N ALA A 6 38.84 28.93 -22.56
CA ALA A 6 38.84 27.52 -22.19
C ALA A 6 37.39 27.02 -22.10
N GLY A 7 37.12 25.88 -22.76
CA GLY A 7 35.85 25.19 -22.68
C GLY A 7 35.50 24.87 -21.23
N LEU A 8 34.32 25.32 -20.81
CA LEU A 8 33.70 24.85 -19.59
C LEU A 8 33.34 23.39 -19.79
N ILE A 9 34.16 22.51 -19.23
CA ILE A 9 33.84 21.11 -19.02
C ILE A 9 32.53 21.09 -18.23
N GLY A 10 31.46 20.66 -18.90
CA GLY A 10 30.17 20.45 -18.25
C GLY A 10 30.37 19.53 -17.05
N LYS A 11 30.05 20.01 -15.85
CA LYS A 11 29.89 19.13 -14.70
C LYS A 11 28.84 18.09 -15.09
N GLU A 12 29.22 16.82 -15.08
CA GLU A 12 28.26 15.72 -15.07
C GLU A 12 27.22 16.02 -13.99
N PRO A 13 25.90 15.90 -14.27
CA PRO A 13 24.90 16.09 -13.25
C PRO A 13 25.21 15.12 -12.11
N HIS A 14 25.45 15.64 -10.91
CA HIS A 14 25.32 14.84 -9.70
C HIS A 14 24.03 14.04 -9.83
N GLU A 15 24.07 12.71 -9.68
CA GLU A 15 22.86 11.88 -9.59
C GLU A 15 21.96 12.50 -8.51
N GLY A 16 21.02 13.31 -8.98
CA GLY A 16 20.40 14.35 -8.18
C GLY A 16 19.34 13.73 -7.30
N TYR A 17 19.20 14.29 -6.09
CA TYR A 17 18.04 14.06 -5.25
C TYR A 17 16.76 14.18 -6.10
N ARG A 18 16.00 13.09 -6.20
CA ARG A 18 14.72 13.05 -6.89
C ARG A 18 13.62 12.93 -5.86
N ALA A 19 12.88 14.02 -5.65
CA ALA A 19 11.72 14.01 -4.79
C ALA A 19 10.68 13.00 -5.29
N ILE A 20 10.02 12.31 -4.36
CA ILE A 20 8.82 11.53 -4.67
C ILE A 20 7.65 12.52 -4.81
N PRO A 21 6.91 12.52 -5.92
CA PRO A 21 5.78 13.42 -6.09
C PRO A 21 4.60 12.99 -5.21
N SER A 22 3.89 13.94 -4.62
CA SER A 22 2.67 13.68 -3.85
C SER A 22 1.53 13.08 -4.70
N VAL A 23 1.63 13.20 -6.02
CA VAL A 23 0.71 12.56 -6.98
C VAL A 23 1.50 11.62 -7.89
N TRP A 24 1.10 10.35 -7.91
CA TRP A 24 1.78 9.31 -8.68
C TRP A 24 0.92 8.82 -9.86
N HIS A 25 1.49 8.87 -11.07
CA HIS A 25 0.81 8.40 -12.30
C HIS A 25 1.37 7.06 -12.83
N GLY A 26 2.45 6.56 -12.22
CA GLY A 26 3.10 5.32 -12.59
C GLY A 26 2.41 4.09 -12.01
N ASP A 27 3.12 2.96 -12.07
CA ASP A 27 2.62 1.70 -11.55
C ASP A 27 2.97 1.53 -10.07
N ASP A 28 2.29 0.58 -9.44
CA ASP A 28 2.39 0.33 -7.99
C ASP A 28 3.79 -0.15 -7.57
N ALA A 29 4.39 -1.04 -8.36
CA ALA A 29 5.71 -1.61 -8.06
C ALA A 29 6.82 -0.56 -8.12
N ASP A 30 6.77 0.33 -9.11
CA ASP A 30 7.71 1.44 -9.27
C ASP A 30 7.64 2.41 -8.08
N LEU A 31 6.41 2.72 -7.63
CA LEU A 31 6.22 3.57 -6.46
C LEU A 31 6.78 2.92 -5.20
N LEU A 32 6.48 1.64 -4.99
CA LEU A 32 6.98 0.89 -3.84
C LEU A 32 8.50 0.89 -3.76
N GLU A 33 9.20 0.66 -4.88
CA GLU A 33 10.66 0.70 -4.93
C GLU A 33 11.23 2.08 -4.60
N LEU A 34 10.62 3.15 -5.13
CA LEU A 34 11.00 4.53 -4.77
C LEU A 34 10.81 4.78 -3.28
N MET A 35 9.66 4.41 -2.72
CA MET A 35 9.35 4.59 -1.30
C MET A 35 10.31 3.82 -0.39
N LEU A 36 10.65 2.57 -0.75
CA LEU A 36 11.61 1.73 -0.03
C LEU A 36 13.05 2.24 -0.11
N GLY A 37 13.38 3.05 -1.12
CA GLY A 37 14.68 3.73 -1.23
C GLY A 37 14.72 5.10 -0.54
N PHE A 38 13.57 5.72 -0.31
CA PHE A 38 13.49 7.11 0.15
C PHE A 38 13.20 7.27 1.64
N TYR A 39 12.15 6.60 2.17
CA TYR A 39 11.71 6.83 3.55
C TYR A 39 12.55 6.12 4.61
N PRO A 40 12.95 4.84 4.44
CA PRO A 40 13.74 4.16 5.45
C PRO A 40 15.09 4.84 5.64
N ARG A 41 15.45 5.15 6.90
CA ARG A 41 16.76 5.75 7.23
C ARG A 41 17.94 4.88 6.78
N ASN A 42 17.76 3.56 6.84
CA ASN A 42 18.74 2.58 6.40
C ASN A 42 18.09 1.64 5.37
N PRO A 43 18.87 1.04 4.46
CA PRO A 43 18.35 0.04 3.54
C PRO A 43 17.63 -1.09 4.30
N PRO A 44 16.33 -1.32 4.06
CA PRO A 44 15.56 -2.30 4.81
C PRO A 44 16.01 -3.72 4.47
N ARG A 45 16.15 -4.58 5.48
CA ARG A 45 16.61 -5.97 5.34
C ARG A 45 15.49 -6.98 5.57
N ARG A 46 14.53 -6.65 6.43
CA ARG A 46 13.39 -7.49 6.80
C ARG A 46 12.11 -6.76 6.46
N ILE A 47 11.62 -7.03 5.26
CA ILE A 47 10.38 -6.49 4.72
C ILE A 47 9.31 -7.58 4.81
N LEU A 48 8.21 -7.29 5.51
CA LEU A 48 7.01 -8.11 5.53
C LEU A 48 5.97 -7.51 4.60
N ASP A 49 5.44 -8.30 3.68
CA ASP A 49 4.14 -8.02 3.07
C ASP A 49 3.08 -8.82 3.82
N ALA A 50 2.23 -8.12 4.58
CA ALA A 50 1.23 -8.74 5.44
C ALA A 50 -0.04 -9.19 4.70
N THR A 51 -0.09 -8.96 3.38
CA THR A 51 -1.22 -9.25 2.49
C THR A 51 -0.69 -9.67 1.10
N ILE A 52 0.31 -10.55 1.06
CA ILE A 52 1.11 -10.81 -0.16
C ILE A 52 0.27 -11.23 -1.36
N ASN A 53 -0.82 -11.99 -1.14
CA ASN A 53 -1.65 -12.54 -2.20
C ASN A 53 -0.75 -13.18 -3.30
N GLY A 54 -1.03 -12.94 -4.59
CA GLY A 54 -0.17 -13.35 -5.70
C GLY A 54 1.09 -12.50 -5.93
N GLY A 55 1.50 -11.66 -4.98
CA GLY A 55 2.77 -10.90 -5.02
C GLY A 55 2.85 -9.83 -6.12
N ARG A 56 1.72 -9.38 -6.68
CA ARG A 56 1.72 -8.45 -7.84
C ARG A 56 2.40 -7.11 -7.54
N PHE A 57 2.36 -6.68 -6.28
CA PHE A 57 2.97 -5.44 -5.81
C PHE A 57 4.51 -5.45 -5.98
N TRP A 58 5.11 -6.64 -6.03
CA TRP A 58 6.55 -6.86 -6.12
C TRP A 58 7.05 -7.20 -7.52
N ARG A 59 6.20 -7.05 -8.56
CA ARG A 59 6.58 -7.38 -9.94
C ARG A 59 7.82 -6.57 -10.37
N GLY A 60 8.90 -7.28 -10.70
CA GLY A 60 10.16 -6.67 -11.13
C GLY A 60 11.13 -6.32 -9.99
N SER A 61 10.67 -6.36 -8.73
CA SER A 61 11.53 -6.18 -7.57
C SER A 61 12.45 -7.38 -7.37
N GLN A 62 13.68 -7.11 -6.93
CA GLN A 62 14.66 -8.13 -6.51
C GLN A 62 14.82 -8.17 -4.98
N ARG A 63 14.01 -7.42 -4.25
CA ARG A 63 14.12 -7.34 -2.79
C ARG A 63 13.66 -8.66 -2.16
N PRO A 64 14.37 -9.16 -1.13
CA PRO A 64 13.86 -10.27 -0.34
C PRO A 64 12.67 -9.79 0.49
N VAL A 65 11.52 -10.46 0.33
CA VAL A 65 10.28 -10.14 1.03
C VAL A 65 9.75 -11.38 1.72
N ILE A 66 9.35 -11.23 2.97
CA ILE A 66 8.57 -12.23 3.70
C ILE A 66 7.12 -11.99 3.32
N GLY A 67 6.56 -12.83 2.46
CA GLY A 67 5.15 -12.75 2.09
C GLY A 67 4.29 -13.53 3.09
N MET A 68 3.29 -12.86 3.67
CA MET A 68 2.30 -13.47 4.57
C MET A 68 0.89 -13.28 4.04
N ASP A 69 0.07 -14.34 4.14
CA ASP A 69 -1.35 -14.30 3.81
C ASP A 69 -2.12 -15.29 4.69
N ILE A 70 -3.40 -15.02 4.95
CA ILE A 70 -4.27 -15.97 5.62
C ILE A 70 -4.69 -17.10 4.67
N ASP A 71 -4.73 -16.83 3.36
CA ASP A 71 -5.10 -17.79 2.33
C ASP A 71 -3.87 -18.51 1.78
N ILE A 72 -3.71 -19.76 2.21
CA ILE A 72 -2.60 -20.63 1.79
C ILE A 72 -2.56 -20.90 0.27
N ARG A 73 -3.67 -20.68 -0.46
CA ARG A 73 -3.71 -20.86 -1.93
C ARG A 73 -2.77 -19.92 -2.66
N HIS A 74 -2.46 -18.77 -2.06
CA HIS A 74 -1.48 -17.82 -2.56
C HIS A 74 -0.02 -18.26 -2.32
N ARG A 75 0.19 -19.40 -1.63
CA ARG A 75 1.50 -19.96 -1.29
C ARG A 75 2.43 -18.95 -0.60
N PRO A 76 1.95 -18.24 0.45
CA PRO A 76 2.80 -17.31 1.18
C PRO A 76 3.95 -18.05 1.86
N ALA A 77 5.06 -17.35 2.13
CA ALA A 77 6.14 -17.88 2.94
C ALA A 77 5.67 -18.17 4.38
N VAL A 78 4.69 -17.39 4.86
CA VAL A 78 4.04 -17.55 6.16
C VAL A 78 2.53 -17.53 5.98
N ALA A 79 1.83 -18.59 6.37
CA ALA A 79 0.38 -18.56 6.48
C ALA A 79 0.00 -17.95 7.85
N GLY A 80 -0.75 -16.84 7.87
CA GLY A 80 -1.02 -16.13 9.12
C GLY A 80 -2.05 -15.02 9.03
N ASN A 81 -2.62 -14.65 10.19
CA ASN A 81 -3.53 -13.52 10.34
C ASN A 81 -2.72 -12.25 10.60
N ASN A 82 -2.91 -11.21 9.79
CA ASN A 82 -2.20 -9.93 9.95
C ASN A 82 -2.61 -9.13 11.20
N MET A 83 -3.67 -9.53 11.91
CA MET A 83 -4.02 -9.00 13.22
C MET A 83 -3.35 -9.75 14.39
N GLN A 84 -2.65 -10.86 14.10
CA GLN A 84 -1.92 -11.69 15.06
C GLN A 84 -0.72 -12.34 14.35
N MET A 85 0.27 -11.52 14.01
CA MET A 85 1.41 -11.91 13.21
C MET A 85 2.39 -12.78 14.01
N PRO A 86 2.89 -13.89 13.45
CA PRO A 86 3.80 -14.80 14.14
C PRO A 86 5.25 -14.28 14.18
N PHE A 87 5.45 -12.98 14.37
CA PHE A 87 6.76 -12.33 14.47
C PHE A 87 6.99 -11.76 15.87
N ARG A 88 8.27 -11.72 16.27
CA ARG A 88 8.67 -11.10 17.54
C ARG A 88 8.44 -9.59 17.48
N THR A 89 8.17 -9.00 18.63
CA THR A 89 8.12 -7.54 18.78
C THR A 89 9.44 -6.93 18.31
N GLY A 90 9.39 -5.82 17.57
CA GLY A 90 10.60 -5.13 17.11
C GLY A 90 11.53 -5.98 16.25
N SER A 91 10.98 -6.71 15.27
CA SER A 91 11.77 -7.63 14.44
C SER A 91 11.76 -7.33 12.95
N LEU A 92 10.96 -6.36 12.48
CA LEU A 92 10.82 -6.00 11.07
C LEU A 92 11.21 -4.54 10.83
N ASP A 93 11.85 -4.28 9.68
CA ASP A 93 12.19 -2.91 9.25
C ASP A 93 10.96 -2.24 8.61
N ILE A 94 10.24 -3.01 7.78
CA ILE A 94 9.11 -2.54 7.00
C ILE A 94 7.96 -3.54 7.09
N VAL A 95 6.74 -3.02 7.23
CA VAL A 95 5.49 -3.76 7.05
C VAL A 95 4.72 -3.11 5.90
N ILE A 96 4.27 -3.93 4.94
CA ILE A 96 3.42 -3.53 3.82
C ILE A 96 2.00 -4.05 4.06
N TYR A 97 1.01 -3.21 3.75
CA TYR A 97 -0.40 -3.53 3.82
C TYR A 97 -1.13 -3.05 2.56
N ASP A 98 -1.63 -3.99 1.75
CA ASP A 98 -2.50 -3.76 0.59
C ASP A 98 -3.75 -4.65 0.74
N PRO A 99 -4.68 -4.31 1.66
CA PRO A 99 -5.85 -5.13 1.93
C PRO A 99 -6.81 -5.18 0.72
N PRO A 100 -7.73 -6.16 0.70
CA PRO A 100 -8.85 -6.12 -0.24
C PRO A 100 -9.68 -4.84 -0.07
N HIS A 101 -9.90 -4.13 -1.17
CA HIS A 101 -10.51 -2.79 -1.14
C HIS A 101 -12.05 -2.78 -1.23
N ILE A 102 -12.70 -3.87 -1.68
CA ILE A 102 -14.16 -3.89 -1.92
C ILE A 102 -14.83 -5.13 -1.30
N PRO A 103 -15.41 -5.02 -0.09
CA PRO A 103 -15.88 -6.17 0.71
C PRO A 103 -16.99 -7.02 0.10
N ASN A 104 -17.93 -6.43 -0.65
CA ASN A 104 -19.03 -7.16 -1.28
C ASN A 104 -19.41 -6.46 -2.59
N GLN A 105 -19.32 -7.16 -3.73
CA GLN A 105 -19.89 -6.66 -4.98
C GLN A 105 -21.35 -7.11 -5.14
N GLY A 106 -22.15 -6.26 -5.81
CA GLY A 106 -23.54 -6.54 -6.20
C GLY A 106 -23.68 -7.80 -7.04
N LYS A 107 -24.92 -8.21 -7.33
CA LYS A 107 -25.35 -9.52 -7.86
C LYS A 107 -24.65 -10.06 -9.13
N ASP A 108 -23.76 -9.32 -9.78
CA ASP A 108 -23.04 -9.77 -10.97
C ASP A 108 -21.88 -10.71 -10.62
N ARG A 109 -22.13 -12.01 -10.85
CA ARG A 109 -21.22 -13.14 -10.62
C ARG A 109 -20.15 -13.31 -11.71
N GLN A 110 -19.78 -12.26 -12.45
CA GLN A 110 -18.75 -12.39 -13.49
C GLN A 110 -17.33 -12.45 -12.88
N LYS A 111 -16.94 -13.71 -12.63
CA LYS A 111 -15.63 -14.37 -12.62
C LYS A 111 -14.41 -13.52 -13.06
N ASP A 112 -13.84 -12.70 -12.17
CA ASP A 112 -12.40 -12.34 -12.16
C ASP A 112 -12.04 -11.41 -10.98
N PHE A 113 -13.02 -10.65 -10.47
CA PHE A 113 -12.73 -9.59 -9.50
C PHE A 113 -12.36 -10.10 -8.10
N VAL A 114 -12.92 -11.23 -7.65
CA VAL A 114 -12.63 -11.77 -6.31
C VAL A 114 -11.15 -12.15 -6.15
N GLU A 115 -10.57 -12.76 -7.19
CA GLU A 115 -9.18 -13.18 -7.24
C GLU A 115 -8.23 -12.03 -7.60
N ARG A 116 -8.70 -11.03 -8.37
CA ARG A 116 -7.91 -9.83 -8.68
C ARG A 116 -7.78 -8.86 -7.51
N PHE A 117 -8.77 -8.78 -6.63
CA PHE A 117 -8.83 -7.82 -5.53
C PHE A 117 -8.77 -8.46 -4.13
N GLY A 118 -8.46 -9.76 -4.03
CA GLY A 118 -8.29 -10.44 -2.74
C GLY A 118 -9.58 -10.59 -1.91
N LEU A 119 -10.76 -10.59 -2.55
CA LEU A 119 -12.09 -10.53 -1.89
C LEU A 119 -12.52 -11.86 -1.27
N GLY A 120 -11.57 -12.71 -0.84
CA GLY A 120 -11.86 -13.97 -0.19
C GLY A 120 -12.61 -13.80 1.15
N MET A 121 -12.48 -12.63 1.77
CA MET A 121 -13.22 -12.25 2.97
C MET A 121 -14.45 -11.42 2.57
N LYS A 122 -15.63 -11.81 3.05
CA LYS A 122 -16.83 -10.97 2.99
C LYS A 122 -16.95 -10.22 4.31
N SER A 123 -17.21 -8.92 4.25
CA SER A 123 -17.62 -8.18 5.45
C SER A 123 -19.10 -8.47 5.75
N SER A 124 -19.44 -8.65 7.02
CA SER A 124 -20.81 -8.90 7.48
C SER A 124 -21.66 -7.62 7.44
N SER A 125 -22.98 -7.77 7.54
CA SER A 125 -23.90 -6.63 7.71
C SER A 125 -23.65 -5.87 9.01
N GLU A 126 -23.24 -6.57 10.07
CA GLU A 126 -22.88 -5.97 11.36
C GLU A 126 -21.68 -5.02 11.26
N ASN A 127 -20.76 -5.31 10.33
CA ASN A 127 -19.60 -4.47 10.04
C ASN A 127 -19.89 -3.42 8.95
N GLY A 128 -21.16 -3.13 8.67
CA GLY A 128 -21.57 -2.15 7.66
C GLY A 128 -21.08 -2.48 6.25
N TYR A 129 -20.74 -3.76 6.00
CA TYR A 129 -20.04 -4.20 4.81
C TYR A 129 -18.76 -3.40 4.52
N ASN A 130 -17.97 -3.02 5.53
CA ASN A 130 -16.65 -2.41 5.38
C ASN A 130 -15.55 -3.27 6.03
N PHE A 131 -14.28 -3.01 5.70
CA PHE A 131 -13.13 -3.66 6.36
C PHE A 131 -12.45 -2.78 7.42
N SER A 132 -13.00 -1.61 7.70
CA SER A 132 -12.40 -0.62 8.59
C SER A 132 -12.24 -1.12 10.02
N HIS A 133 -13.11 -2.04 10.44
CA HIS A 133 -13.00 -2.74 11.73
C HIS A 133 -11.69 -3.53 11.89
N LEU A 134 -11.03 -3.92 10.80
CA LEU A 134 -9.76 -4.65 10.83
C LEU A 134 -8.55 -3.73 11.07
N TYR A 135 -8.64 -2.45 10.71
CA TYR A 135 -7.50 -1.53 10.70
C TYR A 135 -6.89 -1.34 12.08
N ARG A 136 -7.71 -1.26 13.13
CA ARG A 136 -7.21 -1.08 14.50
C ARG A 136 -6.33 -2.26 14.94
N ALA A 137 -6.84 -3.48 14.79
CA ALA A 137 -6.11 -4.67 15.22
C ALA A 137 -4.84 -4.87 14.39
N PHE A 138 -4.93 -4.66 13.07
CA PHE A 138 -3.76 -4.68 12.19
C PHE A 138 -2.73 -3.62 12.58
N ALA A 139 -3.13 -2.37 12.82
CA ALA A 139 -2.22 -1.27 13.16
C ALA A 139 -1.46 -1.51 14.47
N ILE A 140 -2.14 -2.04 15.50
CA ILE A 140 -1.51 -2.44 16.77
C ILE A 140 -0.44 -3.50 16.51
N GLU A 141 -0.77 -4.49 15.69
CA GLU A 141 0.13 -5.59 15.41
C GLU A 141 1.32 -5.17 14.54
N ALA A 142 1.10 -4.32 13.54
CA ALA A 142 2.15 -3.70 12.74
C ALA A 142 3.10 -2.88 13.62
N HIS A 143 2.58 -2.03 14.50
CA HIS A 143 3.39 -1.27 15.46
C HIS A 143 4.20 -2.18 16.38
N ARG A 144 3.63 -3.29 16.85
CA ARG A 144 4.33 -4.25 17.71
C ARG A 144 5.52 -4.88 17.00
N VAL A 145 5.37 -5.34 15.76
CA VAL A 145 6.42 -6.09 15.04
C VAL A 145 7.50 -5.19 14.43
N LEU A 146 7.20 -3.91 14.19
CA LEU A 146 8.15 -2.93 13.67
C LEU A 146 9.23 -2.60 14.71
N LEU A 147 10.48 -2.50 14.25
CA LEU A 147 11.59 -1.91 14.99
C LEU A 147 11.29 -0.43 15.32
N PRO A 148 11.99 0.16 16.31
CA PRO A 148 12.05 1.62 16.41
C PRO A 148 12.47 2.23 15.07
N GLU A 149 11.79 3.29 14.64
CA GLU A 149 11.95 3.92 13.31
C GLU A 149 11.56 3.01 12.12
N GLY A 150 10.97 1.84 12.37
CA GLY A 150 10.40 0.98 11.34
C GLY A 150 9.19 1.64 10.68
N ILE A 151 8.93 1.29 9.42
CA ILE A 151 7.92 1.98 8.61
C ILE A 151 6.79 1.04 8.20
N LEU A 152 5.56 1.52 8.38
CA LEU A 152 4.36 0.91 7.82
C LEU A 152 4.00 1.62 6.52
N PHE A 153 3.97 0.88 5.40
CA PHE A 153 3.38 1.37 4.16
C PHE A 153 1.98 0.75 3.96
N CYS A 154 0.97 1.61 3.88
CA CYS A 154 -0.41 1.22 3.62
C CYS A 154 -0.85 1.73 2.25
N LYS A 155 -1.30 0.82 1.40
CA LYS A 155 -2.05 1.17 0.20
C LYS A 155 -3.53 1.05 0.52
N ILE A 156 -4.25 2.17 0.51
CA ILE A 156 -5.68 2.23 0.83
C ILE A 156 -6.41 2.93 -0.32
N THR A 157 -7.58 2.41 -0.69
CA THR A 157 -8.48 3.08 -1.63
C THR A 157 -9.75 3.47 -0.91
N ASP A 158 -10.13 4.74 -0.97
CA ASP A 158 -11.49 5.16 -0.64
C ASP A 158 -12.49 4.61 -1.67
N TYR A 159 -13.71 4.35 -1.24
CA TYR A 159 -14.71 3.75 -2.11
C TYR A 159 -16.11 4.23 -1.74
N ILE A 160 -17.05 4.03 -2.67
CA ILE A 160 -18.47 4.27 -2.41
C ILE A 160 -19.10 2.92 -2.07
N HIS A 161 -19.80 2.88 -0.94
CA HIS A 161 -20.63 1.75 -0.55
C HIS A 161 -21.96 2.25 -0.01
N ASN A 162 -23.06 1.59 -0.40
CA ASN A 162 -24.42 1.95 0.00
C ASN A 162 -24.71 3.47 -0.14
N HIS A 163 -24.43 4.01 -1.34
CA HIS A 163 -24.60 5.43 -1.67
C HIS A 163 -23.83 6.43 -0.79
N THR A 164 -22.85 5.96 -0.01
CA THR A 164 -22.06 6.79 0.91
C THR A 164 -20.58 6.65 0.58
N TYR A 165 -19.88 7.78 0.53
CA TYR A 165 -18.42 7.80 0.38
C TYR A 165 -17.75 7.33 1.68
N GLN A 166 -16.88 6.33 1.56
CA GLN A 166 -16.15 5.74 2.68
C GLN A 166 -14.71 6.28 2.68
N TRP A 167 -14.36 7.00 3.74
CA TRP A 167 -13.05 7.61 3.95
C TRP A 167 -12.05 6.62 4.56
N ALA A 168 -11.87 5.47 3.90
CA ALA A 168 -11.09 4.35 4.40
C ALA A 168 -9.64 4.75 4.74
N HIS A 169 -9.02 5.66 3.97
CA HIS A 169 -7.67 6.13 4.28
C HIS A 169 -7.60 6.91 5.60
N ILE A 170 -8.61 7.73 5.90
CA ILE A 170 -8.68 8.50 7.16
C ILE A 170 -8.81 7.54 8.34
N GLU A 171 -9.68 6.54 8.22
CA GLU A 171 -9.88 5.53 9.26
C GLU A 171 -8.60 4.71 9.52
N MET A 172 -7.87 4.35 8.46
CA MET A 172 -6.56 3.68 8.60
C MET A 172 -5.52 4.58 9.28
N VAL A 173 -5.44 5.87 8.91
CA VAL A 173 -4.54 6.84 9.55
C VAL A 173 -4.87 6.99 11.04
N GLN A 174 -6.14 7.13 11.39
CA GLN A 174 -6.58 7.23 12.78
C GLN A 174 -6.27 5.95 13.59
N ALA A 175 -6.46 4.78 12.98
CA ALA A 175 -6.08 3.50 13.58
C ALA A 175 -4.57 3.42 13.84
N ALA A 176 -3.75 3.84 12.88
CA ALA A 176 -2.30 3.90 13.01
C ALA A 176 -1.84 4.85 14.13
N VAL A 177 -2.40 6.07 14.19
CA VAL A 177 -2.12 7.03 15.27
C VAL A 177 -2.48 6.45 16.64
N THR A 178 -3.65 5.82 16.75
CA THR A 178 -4.09 5.22 18.02
C THR A 178 -3.21 4.04 18.44
N ALA A 179 -2.58 3.35 17.49
CA ALA A 179 -1.64 2.26 17.76
C ALA A 179 -0.23 2.74 18.18
N GLY A 180 0.08 4.03 18.03
CA GLY A 180 1.38 4.63 18.36
C GLY A 180 2.26 4.96 17.14
N LEU A 181 1.77 4.79 15.92
CA LEU A 181 2.48 5.18 14.69
C LEU A 181 2.26 6.66 14.37
N HIS A 182 3.19 7.24 13.62
CA HIS A 182 3.13 8.65 13.20
C HIS A 182 2.98 8.72 11.68
N PRO A 183 1.90 9.29 11.14
CA PRO A 183 1.76 9.50 9.70
C PRO A 183 2.81 10.49 9.20
N CYS A 184 3.59 10.10 8.18
CA CYS A 184 4.67 10.92 7.65
C CYS A 184 4.39 11.49 6.26
N ASP A 185 3.60 10.79 5.44
CA ASP A 185 3.30 11.21 4.07
C ASP A 185 2.03 10.54 3.54
N CYS A 186 1.46 11.09 2.47
CA CYS A 186 0.35 10.52 1.71
C CYS A 186 0.56 10.79 0.22
N ILE A 187 0.79 9.73 -0.55
CA ILE A 187 0.94 9.81 -2.01
C ILE A 187 -0.36 9.36 -2.68
N VAL A 188 -0.97 10.24 -3.45
CA VAL A 188 -2.20 9.96 -4.19
C VAL A 188 -1.85 9.35 -5.53
N LYS A 189 -2.11 8.06 -5.70
CA LYS A 189 -1.97 7.40 -7.00
C LYS A 189 -3.20 7.63 -7.88
N VAL A 190 -2.97 8.15 -9.08
CA VAL A 190 -4.02 8.30 -10.10
C VAL A 190 -4.27 6.96 -10.79
N ARG A 191 -5.51 6.48 -10.77
CA ARG A 191 -5.90 5.26 -11.49
C ARG A 191 -5.96 5.53 -13.00
N LYS A 192 -5.32 4.66 -13.79
CA LYS A 192 -5.48 4.63 -15.26
C LYS A 192 -6.82 3.98 -15.60
N GLY A 193 -7.67 4.67 -16.37
CA GLY A 193 -8.95 4.14 -16.83
C GLY A 193 -9.97 3.93 -15.71
N PRO A 194 -10.61 5.00 -15.19
CA PRO A 194 -11.76 4.82 -14.31
C PRO A 194 -12.83 3.99 -15.03
N ILE A 195 -13.61 3.20 -14.27
CA ILE A 195 -14.79 2.54 -14.83
C ILE A 195 -15.77 3.64 -15.22
N VAL A 196 -15.84 3.91 -16.52
CA VAL A 196 -16.83 4.81 -17.11
C VAL A 196 -17.99 3.92 -17.54
N ASP A 197 -19.07 3.88 -16.76
CA ASP A 197 -20.31 3.29 -17.26
C ASP A 197 -20.81 4.23 -18.38
N PRO A 198 -20.99 3.75 -19.62
CA PRO A 198 -21.44 4.59 -20.73
C PRO A 198 -22.83 5.21 -20.51
N ARG A 199 -23.59 4.71 -19.53
CA ARG A 199 -24.87 5.29 -19.09
C ARG A 199 -24.70 6.55 -18.23
N TRP A 200 -23.53 6.75 -17.63
CA TRP A 200 -23.24 7.89 -16.77
C TRP A 200 -22.76 9.06 -17.65
N LYS A 201 -23.72 9.85 -18.15
CA LYS A 201 -23.44 11.03 -18.98
C LYS A 201 -23.10 12.27 -18.15
N VAL A 202 -23.63 12.34 -16.93
CA VAL A 202 -23.42 13.43 -15.98
C VAL A 202 -23.28 12.80 -14.60
N ALA A 203 -22.17 13.08 -13.91
CA ALA A 203 -22.00 12.71 -12.51
C ALA A 203 -22.55 13.85 -11.66
N HIS A 204 -23.50 13.55 -10.78
CA HIS A 204 -24.01 14.47 -9.76
C HIS A 204 -23.42 14.05 -8.41
N HIS A 205 -23.01 15.04 -7.61
CA HIS A 205 -22.60 14.87 -6.22
C HIS A 205 -23.79 15.04 -5.29
#